data_AF-A0A5D3A4B4-F1
#
_entry.id   AF-A0A5D3A4B4-F1
#
_cell.length_a   1.000
_cell.length_b   1.000
_cell.length_c   1.000
_cell.angle_alpha   90.00
_cell.angle_beta   90.00
_cell.angle_gamma   90.00
#
_symmetry.space_group_name_H-M   'P 1'
#
loop_
_entity.id
_entity.type
_entity.pdbx_description
1 polymer ?
#
loop_
_entity_poly.entity_id
_entity_poly.type
_entity_poly.pdbx_seq_one_letter_code
_entity_poly.pdbx_strand_id
1 'polypeptide(L)'
;MVILELFFTFLMLMIYLTSVTADTQIYIDSPIIDRHSPFYDYINGAGPMYVEGGKPTAKSDAKLKCCNNHPKLGKCIPGEDDNPDKDGKCWNYCIADCERGGVCKLMSGGHHECHCAC
;
A
#
# COMPACT_ATOMS: atom_id res chain seq x y z
N MET A 1 -46.60 -11.71 23.39
CA MET A 1 -45.32 -11.38 24.06
C MET A 1 -44.21 -12.38 23.74
N VAL A 2 -44.40 -13.69 23.91
CA VAL A 2 -43.35 -14.71 23.63
C VAL A 2 -42.79 -14.67 22.20
N ILE A 3 -43.65 -14.47 21.20
CA ILE A 3 -43.24 -14.40 19.78
C ILE A 3 -42.36 -13.17 19.50
N LEU A 4 -42.62 -12.06 20.20
CA LEU A 4 -41.88 -10.81 20.02
C LEU A 4 -40.47 -10.91 20.63
N GLU A 5 -40.35 -11.54 21.80
CA GLU A 5 -39.05 -11.86 22.43
C GLU A 5 -38.22 -12.81 21.58
N LEU A 6 -38.86 -13.84 21.00
CA LEU A 6 -38.21 -14.75 20.05
C LEU A 6 -37.74 -14.01 18.81
N PHE A 7 -38.52 -13.07 18.28
CA PHE A 7 -38.10 -12.28 17.13
C PHE A 7 -36.85 -11.43 17.41
N PHE A 8 -36.81 -10.75 18.56
CA PHE A 8 -35.65 -9.93 18.93
C PHE A 8 -34.39 -10.75 19.19
N THR A 9 -34.53 -11.90 19.84
CA THR A 9 -33.39 -12.81 20.07
C THR A 9 -32.85 -13.41 18.77
N PHE A 10 -33.73 -13.79 17.83
CA PHE A 10 -33.31 -14.23 16.50
C PHE A 10 -32.63 -13.09 15.71
N LEU A 11 -33.15 -11.87 15.78
CA LEU A 11 -32.56 -10.72 15.10
C LEU A 11 -31.14 -10.42 15.62
N MET A 12 -30.95 -10.42 16.95
CA MET A 12 -29.63 -10.21 17.56
C MET A 12 -28.64 -11.31 17.20
N LEU A 13 -29.09 -12.58 17.18
CA LEU A 13 -28.25 -13.70 16.79
C LEU A 13 -27.81 -13.59 15.33
N MET A 14 -28.70 -13.20 14.43
CA MET A 14 -28.36 -13.00 13.01
C MET A 14 -27.37 -11.86 12.82
N ILE A 15 -27.54 -10.73 13.53
CA ILE A 15 -26.60 -9.60 13.49
C ILE A 15 -25.21 -10.01 14.02
N TYR A 16 -25.18 -10.75 15.13
CA TYR A 16 -23.94 -11.27 15.71
C TYR A 16 -23.23 -12.24 14.75
N LEU A 17 -23.97 -13.19 14.16
CA LEU A 17 -23.43 -14.12 13.17
C LEU A 17 -22.87 -13.37 11.95
N THR A 18 -23.58 -12.38 11.40
CA THR A 18 -23.07 -11.57 10.28
C THR A 18 -21.82 -10.76 10.63
N SER A 19 -21.71 -10.29 11.87
CA SER A 19 -20.54 -9.54 12.34
C SER A 19 -19.32 -10.45 12.50
N VAL A 20 -19.50 -11.66 13.04
CA VAL A 20 -18.43 -12.65 13.20
C VAL A 20 -17.97 -13.19 11.85
N THR A 21 -18.87 -13.41 10.89
CA THR A 21 -18.49 -13.85 9.54
C THR A 21 -17.75 -12.78 8.73
N ALA A 22 -17.99 -11.50 8.99
CA ALA A 22 -17.22 -10.42 8.37
C ALA A 22 -15.77 -10.39 8.89
N ASP A 23 -15.55 -10.74 10.15
CA ASP A 23 -14.22 -10.80 10.77
C ASP A 23 -13.42 -12.03 10.28
N THR A 24 -14.08 -13.18 10.10
CA THR A 24 -13.42 -14.40 9.61
C THR A 24 -13.13 -14.40 8.11
N GLN A 25 -13.88 -13.67 7.28
CA GLN A 25 -13.54 -13.51 5.86
C GLN A 25 -12.25 -12.70 5.68
N ILE A 26 -11.96 -11.73 6.56
CA ILE A 26 -10.69 -10.99 6.54
C ILE A 26 -9.50 -11.92 6.88
N TYR A 27 -9.73 -12.97 7.67
CA TYR A 27 -8.68 -13.89 8.11
C TYR A 27 -8.33 -14.98 7.08
N ILE A 28 -9.27 -15.44 6.25
CA ILE A 28 -9.02 -16.54 5.29
C ILE A 28 -8.61 -16.04 3.89
N ASP A 29 -8.92 -14.80 3.52
CA ASP A 29 -8.40 -14.18 2.28
C ASP A 29 -7.01 -13.54 2.45
N SER A 30 -6.37 -13.72 3.61
CA SER A 30 -4.95 -13.41 3.76
C SER A 30 -4.12 -14.63 3.34
N PRO A 31 -3.44 -14.62 2.19
CA PRO A 31 -2.37 -15.56 1.96
C PRO A 31 -1.37 -15.28 3.09
N ILE A 32 -1.14 -16.25 3.98
CA ILE A 32 0.01 -16.22 4.87
C ILE A 32 1.22 -16.30 3.96
N ILE A 33 1.63 -15.15 3.47
CA ILE A 33 2.85 -15.01 2.74
C ILE A 33 3.68 -14.04 3.54
N ASP A 34 4.50 -14.70 4.35
CA ASP A 34 5.61 -14.12 5.05
C ASP A 34 6.35 -13.16 4.11
N ARG A 35 6.13 -11.86 4.32
CA ARG A 35 6.72 -10.76 3.55
C ARG A 35 8.25 -10.65 3.74
N HIS A 36 8.84 -11.50 4.58
CA HIS A 36 10.30 -11.63 4.70
C HIS A 36 10.90 -12.70 3.78
N SER A 37 10.09 -13.43 3.00
CA SER A 37 10.61 -14.41 2.05
C SER A 37 11.02 -13.72 0.72
N PRO A 38 12.27 -13.87 0.26
CA PRO A 38 12.79 -13.22 -0.96
C PRO A 38 12.15 -13.73 -2.27
N PHE A 39 11.14 -14.61 -2.19
CA PHE A 39 10.54 -15.30 -3.33
C PHE A 39 9.14 -14.79 -3.73
N TYR A 40 8.56 -13.84 -2.97
CA TYR A 40 7.16 -13.47 -3.16
C TYR A 40 6.90 -12.47 -4.30
N ASP A 41 7.89 -11.63 -4.62
CA ASP A 41 7.78 -10.63 -5.70
C ASP A 41 7.92 -11.22 -7.11
N TYR A 42 8.34 -12.48 -7.23
CA TYR A 42 8.57 -13.14 -8.53
C TYR A 42 7.29 -13.65 -9.19
N ILE A 43 6.33 -14.15 -8.40
CA ILE A 43 5.17 -14.90 -8.93
C ILE A 43 3.99 -13.95 -9.29
N ASN A 44 3.81 -12.87 -8.54
CA ASN A 44 2.74 -11.88 -8.78
C ASN A 44 3.14 -10.77 -9.78
N GLY A 45 4.36 -10.85 -10.34
CA GLY A 45 4.91 -9.85 -11.27
C GLY A 45 4.61 -10.08 -12.75
N ALA A 46 3.94 -11.17 -13.12
CA ALA A 46 3.64 -11.48 -14.52
C ALA A 46 2.42 -10.69 -15.02
N GLY A 47 2.61 -9.39 -15.28
CA GLY A 47 1.78 -8.65 -16.22
C GLY A 47 1.96 -9.19 -17.66
N PRO A 48 1.04 -8.91 -18.60
CA PRO A 48 1.02 -9.56 -19.90
C PRO A 48 2.33 -9.30 -20.66
N MET A 49 2.98 -10.38 -21.11
CA MET A 49 4.16 -10.30 -21.97
C MET A 49 3.78 -9.70 -23.33
N TYR A 50 4.20 -8.46 -23.58
CA TYR A 50 4.44 -8.00 -24.94
C TYR A 50 5.91 -8.30 -25.26
N VAL A 51 6.11 -9.13 -26.28
CA VAL A 51 7.44 -9.50 -26.78
C VAL A 51 7.69 -8.68 -28.04
N GLU A 52 8.63 -7.74 -27.97
CA GLU A 52 9.35 -7.33 -29.17
C GLU A 52 10.79 -6.90 -28.82
N GLY A 53 11.73 -7.78 -29.15
CA GLY A 53 13.01 -7.40 -29.79
C GLY A 53 14.04 -6.54 -29.06
N GLY A 54 13.83 -6.12 -27.82
CA GLY A 54 14.80 -5.34 -27.05
C GLY A 54 15.22 -6.06 -25.78
N LYS A 55 16.52 -6.18 -25.53
CA LYS A 55 17.11 -6.64 -24.27
C LYS A 55 16.30 -6.07 -23.08
N PRO A 56 15.66 -6.89 -22.24
CA PRO A 56 14.85 -6.40 -21.14
C PRO A 56 15.78 -5.97 -20.02
N THR A 57 16.28 -4.73 -20.08
CA THR A 57 16.67 -4.04 -18.85
C THR A 57 15.38 -3.61 -18.20
N ALA A 58 14.73 -4.56 -17.52
CA ALA A 58 13.56 -4.27 -16.71
C ALA A 58 13.90 -3.08 -15.82
N LYS A 59 12.98 -2.12 -15.82
CA LYS A 59 12.78 -0.98 -14.94
C LYS A 59 12.64 -1.43 -13.46
N SER A 60 13.52 -2.34 -13.02
CA SER A 60 13.50 -3.07 -11.76
C SER A 60 13.77 -2.14 -10.58
N ASP A 61 14.61 -1.12 -10.80
CA ASP A 61 14.93 -0.10 -9.81
C ASP A 61 13.75 0.86 -9.55
N ALA A 62 12.95 1.19 -10.59
CA ALA A 62 11.77 2.04 -10.43
C ALA A 62 10.69 1.36 -9.57
N LYS A 63 10.54 0.03 -9.69
CA LYS A 63 9.58 -0.75 -8.89
C LYS A 63 9.95 -0.80 -7.41
N LEU A 64 11.26 -0.74 -7.08
CA LEU A 64 11.76 -0.62 -5.71
C LEU A 64 11.68 0.82 -5.18
N LYS A 65 11.68 1.82 -6.07
CA LYS A 65 11.63 3.24 -5.69
C LYS A 65 10.23 3.72 -5.36
N CYS A 66 9.25 3.39 -6.20
CA CYS A 66 7.86 3.80 -5.98
C CYS A 66 7.23 3.00 -4.84
N CYS A 67 6.17 3.54 -4.23
CA CYS A 67 5.48 2.93 -3.09
C CYS A 67 6.33 2.71 -1.83
N ASN A 68 7.47 3.40 -1.71
CA ASN A 68 8.43 3.16 -0.65
C ASN A 68 8.88 4.46 0.04
N ASN A 69 9.27 4.34 1.31
CA ASN A 69 9.89 5.43 2.06
C ASN A 69 11.39 5.48 1.74
N HIS A 70 11.95 6.70 1.70
CA HIS A 70 13.35 6.94 1.38
C HIS A 70 14.05 7.70 2.52
N PRO A 71 14.34 7.04 3.65
CA PRO A 71 15.00 7.68 4.81
C PRO A 71 16.40 8.22 4.47
N LYS A 72 17.05 7.69 3.43
CA LYS A 72 18.35 8.16 2.92
C LYS A 72 18.32 9.60 2.40
N LEU A 73 17.14 10.13 2.04
CA LEU A 73 16.95 11.54 1.67
C LEU A 73 16.88 12.48 2.89
N GLY A 74 16.91 11.92 4.10
CA GLY A 74 16.78 12.65 5.34
C GLY A 74 15.36 13.14 5.62
N LYS A 75 15.23 14.00 6.63
CA LYS A 75 13.95 14.62 6.99
C LYS A 75 13.44 15.52 5.87
N CYS A 76 12.13 15.70 5.81
CA CYS A 76 11.48 16.61 4.88
C CYS A 76 10.51 17.57 5.59
N ILE A 77 10.16 18.66 4.92
CA ILE A 77 9.20 19.68 5.35
C ILE A 77 7.93 19.57 4.48
N PRO A 78 6.76 19.30 5.07
CA PRO A 78 5.49 19.27 4.34
C PRO A 78 5.17 20.61 3.67
N GLY A 79 4.72 20.58 2.42
CA GLY A 79 4.38 21.76 1.61
C GLY A 79 5.57 22.43 0.92
N GLU A 80 6.80 22.06 1.27
CA GLU A 80 8.03 22.54 0.63
C GLU A 80 8.69 21.40 -0.16
N ASP A 81 9.07 20.31 0.53
CA ASP A 81 9.83 19.21 -0.09
C ASP A 81 8.99 18.31 -0.99
N ASP A 82 7.67 18.32 -0.86
CA ASP A 82 6.73 17.58 -1.71
C ASP A 82 6.02 18.46 -2.75
N ASN A 83 6.43 19.73 -2.87
CA ASN A 83 5.79 20.68 -3.76
C ASN A 83 6.35 20.58 -5.18
N PRO A 84 5.51 20.30 -6.20
CA PRO A 84 5.94 20.23 -7.59
C PRO A 84 6.39 21.57 -8.18
N ASP A 85 5.87 22.69 -7.65
CA ASP A 85 6.13 24.04 -8.16
C ASP A 85 7.36 24.70 -7.53
N LYS A 86 7.91 24.10 -6.47
CA LYS A 86 9.03 24.65 -5.68
C LYS A 86 10.27 23.77 -5.71
N ASP A 87 10.39 22.89 -6.70
CA ASP A 87 11.50 21.93 -6.79
C ASP A 87 11.66 21.08 -5.52
N GLY A 88 10.53 20.68 -4.91
CA GLY A 88 10.53 19.94 -3.66
C GLY A 88 11.39 18.68 -3.75
N LYS A 89 12.28 18.46 -2.77
CA LYS A 89 13.21 17.33 -2.76
C LYS A 89 12.54 15.96 -2.94
N CYS A 90 11.47 15.71 -2.19
CA CYS A 90 10.70 14.47 -2.27
C CYS A 90 10.01 14.34 -3.64
N TRP A 91 9.41 15.43 -4.13
CA TRP A 91 8.80 15.46 -5.45
C TRP A 91 9.81 15.13 -6.55
N ASN A 92 10.89 15.89 -6.61
CA ASN A 92 11.93 15.79 -7.64
C ASN A 92 12.64 14.43 -7.62
N TYR A 93 12.92 13.89 -6.44
CA TYR A 93 13.49 12.55 -6.36
C TYR A 93 12.54 11.52 -6.97
N CYS A 94 11.25 11.56 -6.63
CA CYS A 94 10.32 10.51 -7.01
C CYS A 94 9.78 10.64 -8.45
N ILE A 95 9.53 11.85 -8.95
CA ILE A 95 8.82 12.09 -10.21
C ILE A 95 9.52 11.51 -11.45
N ALA A 96 10.84 11.32 -11.37
CA ALA A 96 11.63 10.73 -12.45
C ALA A 96 11.24 9.27 -12.75
N ASP A 97 10.82 8.52 -11.73
CA ASP A 97 10.54 7.08 -11.84
C ASP A 97 9.10 6.71 -11.42
N CYS A 98 8.44 7.59 -10.65
CA CYS A 98 7.10 7.41 -10.09
C CYS A 98 6.20 8.54 -10.59
N GLU A 99 5.22 8.21 -11.43
CA GLU A 99 4.35 9.20 -12.12
C GLU A 99 3.61 10.14 -11.16
N ARG A 100 3.36 9.70 -9.92
CA ARG A 100 2.67 10.49 -8.89
C ARG A 100 3.61 11.32 -8.01
N GLY A 101 4.92 11.27 -8.26
CA GLY A 101 5.91 12.01 -7.51
C GLY A 101 6.08 11.50 -6.08
N GLY A 102 6.51 12.39 -5.19
CA GLY A 102 6.85 12.06 -3.81
C GLY A 102 6.26 13.04 -2.82
N VAL A 103 5.89 12.53 -1.65
CA VAL A 103 5.24 13.27 -0.57
C VAL A 103 6.10 13.29 0.68
N CYS A 104 5.92 14.31 1.52
CA CYS A 104 6.58 14.38 2.82
C CYS A 104 5.70 13.74 3.89
N LYS A 105 5.94 12.47 4.20
CA LYS A 105 5.06 11.63 5.04
C LYS A 105 5.46 11.69 6.50
N LEU A 106 4.48 11.89 7.40
CA LEU A 106 4.67 11.73 8.84
C LEU A 106 4.76 10.23 9.19
N MET A 107 5.86 9.84 9.82
CA MET A 107 6.12 8.48 10.26
C MET A 107 5.61 8.27 11.70
N SER A 108 5.38 7.02 12.09
CA SER A 108 4.93 6.67 13.45
C SER A 108 5.88 7.12 14.55
N GLY A 109 7.16 7.37 14.23
CA GLY A 109 8.17 7.93 15.14
C GLY A 109 8.11 9.45 15.32
N GLY A 110 7.14 10.13 14.70
CA GLY A 110 6.97 11.58 14.80
C GLY A 110 7.90 12.40 13.89
N HIS A 111 8.76 11.74 13.10
CA HIS A 111 9.58 12.39 12.09
C HIS A 111 8.97 12.27 10.69
N HIS A 112 9.37 13.16 9.79
CA HIS A 112 8.94 13.14 8.41
C HIS A 112 9.99 12.52 7.50
N GLU A 113 9.54 11.73 6.52
CA GLU A 113 10.38 11.12 5.49
C GLU A 113 9.74 11.28 4.10
N CYS A 114 10.58 11.37 3.07
CA CYS A 114 10.08 11.32 1.70
C CYS A 114 9.52 9.92 1.39
N HIS A 115 8.31 9.90 0.84
CA HIS A 115 7.65 8.69 0.36
C HIS A 115 7.30 8.85 -1.12
N CYS A 116 7.79 7.97 -1.99
CA CYS A 116 7.37 7.99 -3.38
C CYS A 116 5.99 7.33 -3.51
N ALA A 117 5.03 8.05 -4.07
CA ALA A 117 3.66 7.59 -4.16
C ALA A 117 3.53 6.40 -5.14
N CYS A 118 2.63 5.48 -4.79
CA CYS A 118 1.94 4.65 -5.78
C CYS A 118 0.89 5.53 -6.44
#